data_AF-A0A9D9ZGN8-F1
#
_entry.id   AF-A0A9D9ZGN8-F1
#
_cell.length_a   1.000
_cell.length_b   1.000
_cell.length_c   1.000
_cell.angle_alpha   90.00
_cell.angle_beta   90.00
_cell.angle_gamma   90.00
#
_symmetry.space_group_name_H-M   'P 1'
#
loop_
_entity.id
_entity.type
_entity.pdbx_description
1 polymer ?
#
loop_
_entity_poly.entity_id
_entity_poly.type
_entity_poly.pdbx_seq_one_letter_code
_entity_poly.pdbx_strand_id
1 'polypeptide(L)'
;MKNNRQSFTTVEKENKITALYCRLSRDDDLQGDSNSIKNQRVILQKYADDNGFTNTAVFVDDGYSCTNFERPDWLRLIALAEDGVIDTVIVKDMSRLGRDYLKVGYYTEVFFPGLDICFIAINNGVDSANQQDSDFTPFLNIINEWYAKDTSKKIRAVFKAKGESGKPLAVNIPYGFIKSSEDKHHWLVDEVAAKVVQEVFRLCVNGYGPSQIATELMKQGHLNPTAYAKSKGIGTPDNRTAGDDYTWQTSTIAHMLSRQEYLGHTVNFKTHRKSYKNKKQVKNDPSDWQIFENTHEAIIDQETFDIVQRIRDGRRRLTLMGEMPILSGMLFCADCGNKLYQVRHRGWEHDKKHFVCATYRKIKVGCSSHQIRNVVVEEILLDSIKKTITAFATNHEGEFVRLVTKKSQARISKLDGIIQRLYEDNIEGKISDERFSKMSKSYEDEQSTLTTRIAELKSTIASENERSDNTDKFLALVKKHINTEELTAGLIREFVEKIFVYNTERVDGKKVQRIKIIWNSIGAFEVPTTTYNEKSA
;
A
#
# COMPACT_ATOMS: atom_id res chain seq x y z
N MET A 1 -79.37 -34.33 29.05
CA MET A 1 -78.28 -33.48 29.54
C MET A 1 -77.82 -32.60 28.38
N LYS A 2 -78.15 -31.31 28.40
CA LYS A 2 -77.83 -30.38 27.30
C LYS A 2 -76.35 -29.98 27.38
N ASN A 3 -75.67 -30.10 26.25
CA ASN A 3 -74.27 -29.72 26.03
C ASN A 3 -74.02 -28.25 26.35
N ASN A 4 -73.24 -27.99 27.40
CA ASN A 4 -72.75 -26.66 27.79
C ASN A 4 -71.26 -26.55 27.41
N ARG A 5 -70.96 -26.59 26.11
CA ARG A 5 -69.58 -26.54 25.58
C ARG A 5 -69.31 -25.41 24.58
N GLN A 6 -70.32 -24.61 24.21
CA GLN A 6 -70.16 -23.51 23.25
C GLN A 6 -69.99 -22.12 23.91
N SER A 7 -70.04 -22.02 25.24
CA SER A 7 -69.99 -20.74 25.96
C SER A 7 -68.62 -20.41 26.58
N PHE A 8 -67.65 -21.33 26.59
CA PHE A 8 -66.34 -21.09 27.21
C PHE A 8 -65.30 -20.46 26.26
N THR A 9 -65.35 -20.74 24.96
CA THR A 9 -64.31 -20.29 24.00
C THR A 9 -64.46 -18.83 23.57
N THR A 10 -65.68 -18.27 23.62
CA THR A 10 -65.94 -16.88 23.22
C THR A 10 -65.59 -15.87 24.33
N VAL A 11 -65.74 -16.27 25.59
CA VAL A 11 -65.50 -15.38 26.76
C VAL A 11 -64.00 -15.19 27.03
N GLU A 12 -63.14 -16.14 26.66
CA GLU A 12 -61.68 -15.98 26.80
C GLU A 12 -61.07 -15.05 25.74
N LYS A 13 -61.70 -14.89 24.57
CA LYS A 13 -61.24 -13.93 23.55
C LYS A 13 -61.54 -12.47 23.92
N GLU A 14 -62.57 -12.20 24.72
CA GLU A 14 -62.96 -10.84 25.11
C GLU A 14 -61.95 -10.14 26.04
N ASN A 15 -61.00 -10.87 26.65
CA ASN A 15 -60.02 -10.31 27.59
C ASN A 15 -58.57 -10.29 27.06
N LYS A 16 -58.31 -10.76 25.84
CA LYS A 16 -56.95 -10.73 25.29
C LYS A 16 -56.61 -9.35 24.73
N ILE A 17 -55.32 -9.02 24.73
CA ILE A 17 -54.82 -7.69 24.39
C ILE A 17 -54.53 -7.60 22.88
N THR A 18 -54.96 -6.49 22.27
CA THR A 18 -54.52 -6.07 20.94
C THR A 18 -53.29 -5.16 21.08
N ALA A 19 -52.11 -5.67 20.70
CA ALA A 19 -50.84 -4.94 20.82
C ALA A 19 -50.62 -4.01 19.62
N LEU A 20 -50.55 -2.70 19.88
CA LEU A 20 -50.19 -1.68 18.88
C LEU A 20 -48.69 -1.35 19.04
N TYR A 21 -47.86 -1.81 18.10
CA TYR A 21 -46.41 -1.62 18.20
C TYR A 21 -45.92 -0.46 17.34
N CYS A 22 -45.34 0.55 17.99
CA CYS A 22 -44.77 1.75 17.39
C CYS A 22 -43.26 1.78 17.55
N ARG A 23 -42.55 2.19 16.49
CA ARG A 23 -41.09 2.37 16.55
C ARG A 23 -40.64 3.59 15.76
N LEU A 24 -39.68 4.32 16.33
CA LEU A 24 -38.91 5.34 15.62
C LEU A 24 -37.45 4.92 15.59
N SER A 25 -36.88 4.85 14.39
CA SER A 25 -35.46 4.55 14.25
C SER A 25 -34.66 5.84 14.20
N ARG A 26 -33.46 5.81 14.77
CA ARG A 26 -32.51 6.94 14.76
C ARG A 26 -32.09 7.37 13.34
N ASP A 27 -32.28 6.51 12.34
CA ASP A 27 -32.02 6.82 10.93
C ASP A 27 -33.22 7.53 10.26
N ASP A 28 -34.43 7.43 10.82
CA ASP A 28 -35.69 7.97 10.25
C ASP A 28 -36.04 9.36 10.82
N ASP A 29 -35.31 9.87 11.82
CA ASP A 29 -35.47 11.22 12.42
C ASP A 29 -35.37 12.36 11.38
N LEU A 30 -34.79 12.09 10.22
CA LEU A 30 -34.60 13.05 9.13
C LEU A 30 -35.83 13.22 8.22
N GLN A 31 -36.88 12.38 8.33
CA GLN A 31 -38.00 12.33 7.36
C GLN A 31 -39.33 12.98 7.81
N GLY A 32 -39.30 13.95 8.73
CA GLY A 32 -40.46 14.81 9.04
C GLY A 32 -41.61 14.17 9.85
N ASP A 33 -42.64 14.97 10.15
CA ASP A 33 -43.73 14.68 11.11
C ASP A 33 -44.52 13.38 10.85
N SER A 34 -44.49 12.86 9.62
CA SER A 34 -45.22 11.67 9.18
C SER A 34 -44.73 10.37 9.83
N ASN A 35 -43.47 10.34 10.28
CA ASN A 35 -42.86 9.19 10.95
C ASN A 35 -42.89 9.28 12.48
N SER A 36 -43.39 10.38 13.04
CA SER A 36 -43.49 10.55 14.49
C SER A 36 -44.29 9.42 15.14
N ILE A 37 -43.85 8.99 16.32
CA ILE A 37 -44.53 7.96 17.13
C ILE A 37 -45.99 8.35 17.38
N LYS A 38 -46.27 9.65 17.57
CA LYS A 38 -47.63 10.18 17.73
C LYS A 38 -48.52 9.87 16.53
N ASN A 39 -48.03 10.11 15.31
CA ASN A 39 -48.79 9.79 14.10
C ASN A 39 -48.98 8.28 13.91
N GLN A 40 -47.97 7.48 14.23
CA GLN A 40 -48.08 6.02 14.18
C GLN A 40 -49.17 5.49 15.13
N ARG A 41 -49.23 6.02 16.36
CA ARG A 41 -50.27 5.66 17.34
C ARG A 41 -51.67 6.01 16.85
N VAL A 42 -51.85 7.19 16.26
CA VAL A 42 -53.16 7.61 15.72
C VAL A 42 -53.61 6.69 14.58
N ILE A 43 -52.72 6.33 13.66
CA ILE A 43 -53.03 5.43 12.55
C ILE A 43 -53.40 4.03 13.06
N LEU A 44 -52.62 3.49 14.00
CA LEU A 44 -52.85 2.15 14.55
C LEU A 44 -54.13 2.08 15.40
N GLN A 45 -54.38 3.10 16.22
CA GLN A 45 -55.59 3.16 17.04
C GLN A 45 -56.82 3.30 16.15
N LYS A 46 -56.80 4.18 15.15
CA LYS A 46 -57.90 4.33 14.20
C LYS A 46 -58.19 3.01 13.47
N TYR A 47 -57.17 2.30 13.02
CA TYR A 47 -57.35 1.01 12.38
C TYR A 47 -57.92 -0.05 13.33
N ALA A 48 -57.50 -0.06 14.59
CA ALA A 48 -58.04 -0.95 15.62
C ALA A 48 -59.54 -0.67 15.85
N ASP A 49 -59.90 0.60 15.99
CA ASP A 49 -61.28 1.05 16.22
C ASP A 49 -62.18 0.74 15.00
N ASP A 50 -61.71 1.03 13.79
CA ASP A 50 -62.45 0.81 12.53
C ASP A 50 -62.73 -0.68 12.25
N ASN A 51 -61.86 -1.59 12.72
CA ASN A 51 -61.98 -3.04 12.54
C ASN A 51 -62.52 -3.77 13.78
N GLY A 52 -62.92 -3.04 14.83
CA GLY A 52 -63.55 -3.62 16.03
C GLY A 52 -62.62 -4.37 16.97
N PHE A 53 -61.31 -4.10 16.93
CA PHE A 53 -60.35 -4.69 17.87
C PHE A 53 -60.47 -4.03 19.26
N THR A 54 -60.80 -4.83 20.28
CA THR A 54 -60.96 -4.37 21.66
C THR A 54 -59.68 -4.55 22.48
N ASN A 55 -59.60 -3.89 23.64
CA ASN A 55 -58.50 -4.02 24.61
C ASN A 55 -57.10 -3.69 24.02
N THR A 56 -56.94 -2.49 23.46
CA THR A 56 -55.68 -2.07 22.83
C THR A 56 -54.61 -1.67 23.86
N ALA A 57 -53.40 -2.20 23.72
CA ALA A 57 -52.22 -1.79 24.50
C ALA A 57 -51.13 -1.30 23.55
N VAL A 58 -50.53 -0.14 23.87
CA VAL A 58 -49.49 0.45 23.02
C VAL A 58 -48.09 0.12 23.54
N PHE A 59 -47.22 -0.30 22.63
CA PHE A 59 -45.81 -0.61 22.87
C PHE A 59 -44.95 0.33 22.01
N VAL A 60 -43.97 0.99 22.62
CA VAL A 60 -43.19 2.06 21.97
C VAL A 60 -41.69 1.87 22.22
N ASP A 61 -40.95 1.68 21.13
CA ASP A 61 -39.47 1.70 21.16
C ASP A 61 -38.95 2.93 20.39
N ASP A 62 -38.31 3.87 21.09
CA ASP A 62 -37.72 5.08 20.52
C ASP A 62 -36.18 5.00 20.45
N GLY A 63 -35.60 5.42 19.33
CA GLY A 63 -34.15 5.46 19.13
C GLY A 63 -33.46 4.10 18.87
N TYR A 64 -34.23 3.02 18.72
CA TYR A 64 -33.68 1.68 18.48
C TYR A 64 -33.43 1.38 16.99
N SER A 65 -32.28 0.76 16.70
CA SER A 65 -31.86 0.43 15.33
C SER A 65 -32.74 -0.63 14.69
N CYS A 66 -32.87 -0.57 13.36
CA CYS A 66 -33.71 -1.50 12.60
C CYS A 66 -33.23 -2.97 12.62
N THR A 67 -32.01 -3.25 13.08
CA THR A 67 -31.40 -4.58 13.10
C THR A 67 -31.34 -5.21 14.49
N ASN A 68 -31.57 -4.44 15.55
CA ASN A 68 -31.56 -4.96 16.91
C ASN A 68 -32.98 -5.40 17.32
N PHE A 69 -33.14 -6.61 17.89
CA PHE A 69 -34.40 -7.13 18.42
C PHE A 69 -34.42 -7.19 19.97
N GLU A 70 -33.31 -6.85 20.61
CA GLU A 70 -33.24 -6.66 22.07
C GLU A 70 -33.74 -5.25 22.40
N ARG A 71 -35.06 -5.06 22.36
CA ARG A 71 -35.70 -3.77 22.66
C ARG A 71 -36.66 -3.93 23.84
N PRO A 72 -36.73 -2.97 24.77
CA PRO A 72 -37.49 -3.14 26.01
C PRO A 72 -38.97 -3.44 25.79
N ASP A 73 -39.66 -2.67 24.94
CA ASP A 73 -41.10 -2.84 24.73
C ASP A 73 -41.41 -3.97 23.75
N TRP A 74 -40.51 -4.25 22.80
CA TRP A 74 -40.57 -5.48 21.98
C TRP A 74 -40.46 -6.75 22.84
N LEU A 75 -39.49 -6.83 23.74
CA LEU A 75 -39.32 -7.98 24.64
C LEU A 75 -40.51 -8.14 25.58
N ARG A 76 -41.08 -7.03 26.05
CA ARG A 76 -42.32 -7.05 26.84
C ARG A 76 -43.51 -7.59 26.04
N LEU A 77 -43.65 -7.20 24.77
CA LEU A 77 -44.68 -7.73 23.87
C LEU A 77 -44.50 -9.24 23.65
N ILE A 78 -43.27 -9.70 23.41
CA ILE A 78 -42.97 -11.12 23.20
C ILE A 78 -43.25 -11.94 24.47
N ALA A 79 -42.86 -11.46 25.66
CA ALA A 79 -43.17 -12.15 26.91
C ALA A 79 -44.69 -12.28 27.13
N LEU A 80 -45.46 -11.22 26.87
CA LEU A 80 -46.94 -11.27 26.96
C LEU A 80 -47.58 -12.17 25.90
N ALA A 81 -46.94 -12.31 24.74
CA ALA A 81 -47.34 -13.24 23.69
C ALA A 81 -47.11 -14.70 24.12
N GLU A 82 -45.95 -15.00 24.73
CA GLU A 82 -45.65 -16.33 25.30
C GLU A 82 -46.57 -16.70 26.46
N ASP A 83 -46.97 -15.72 27.27
CA ASP A 83 -47.96 -15.89 28.36
C ASP A 83 -49.41 -16.05 27.83
N GLY A 84 -49.63 -15.98 26.51
CA GLY A 84 -50.95 -16.17 25.89
C GLY A 84 -51.94 -15.02 26.08
N VAL A 85 -51.44 -13.85 26.50
CA VAL A 85 -52.24 -12.65 26.82
C VAL A 85 -52.52 -11.80 25.58
N ILE A 86 -51.65 -11.86 24.57
CA ILE A 86 -51.81 -11.14 23.30
C ILE A 86 -52.61 -11.99 22.31
N ASP A 87 -53.58 -11.39 21.61
CA ASP A 87 -54.34 -12.05 20.53
C ASP A 87 -54.00 -11.48 19.15
N THR A 88 -53.77 -10.17 19.08
CA THR A 88 -53.48 -9.48 17.81
C THR A 88 -52.32 -8.50 17.97
N VAL A 89 -51.41 -8.47 17.01
CA VAL A 89 -50.29 -7.52 16.94
C VAL A 89 -50.42 -6.68 15.67
N ILE A 90 -50.56 -5.36 15.83
CA ILE A 90 -50.75 -4.41 14.72
C ILE A 90 -49.55 -3.48 14.61
N VAL A 91 -48.97 -3.38 13.41
CA VAL A 91 -47.89 -2.46 13.06
C VAL A 91 -48.25 -1.60 11.85
N LYS A 92 -47.62 -0.43 11.73
CA LYS A 92 -47.82 0.45 10.56
C LYS A 92 -47.28 -0.18 9.27
N ASP A 93 -46.08 -0.76 9.34
CA ASP A 93 -45.35 -1.36 8.21
C ASP A 93 -44.39 -2.44 8.75
N MET A 94 -44.07 -3.46 7.94
CA MET A 94 -43.04 -4.49 8.23
C MET A 94 -41.73 -3.88 8.73
N SER A 95 -41.38 -2.70 8.21
CA SER A 95 -40.19 -1.96 8.63
C SER A 95 -40.15 -1.65 10.13
N ARG A 96 -41.29 -1.63 10.83
CA ARG A 96 -41.39 -1.37 12.28
C ARG A 96 -40.92 -2.55 13.12
N LEU A 97 -41.17 -3.77 12.68
CA LEU A 97 -40.67 -5.01 13.29
C LEU A 97 -39.13 -5.05 13.23
N GLY A 98 -38.57 -4.95 12.03
CA GLY A 98 -37.14 -4.93 11.82
C GLY A 98 -36.76 -5.06 10.35
N ARG A 99 -35.46 -4.97 10.05
CA ARG A 99 -34.90 -5.16 8.70
C ARG A 99 -34.13 -6.48 8.54
N ASP A 100 -34.06 -7.30 9.59
CA ASP A 100 -33.47 -8.64 9.53
C ASP A 100 -34.52 -9.67 9.10
N TYR A 101 -34.49 -10.02 7.82
CA TYR A 101 -35.48 -10.90 7.19
C TYR A 101 -35.67 -12.24 7.91
N LEU A 102 -34.59 -12.85 8.43
CA LEU A 102 -34.68 -14.15 9.10
C LEU A 102 -35.46 -14.04 10.42
N LYS A 103 -35.21 -12.97 11.19
CA LYS A 103 -35.90 -12.74 12.46
C LYS A 103 -37.33 -12.25 12.25
N VAL A 104 -37.54 -11.34 11.30
CA VAL A 104 -38.90 -10.89 10.97
C VAL A 104 -39.74 -12.06 10.47
N GLY A 105 -39.22 -12.86 9.52
CA GLY A 105 -39.88 -14.06 9.01
C GLY A 105 -40.15 -15.09 10.11
N TYR A 106 -39.19 -15.34 11.01
CA TYR A 106 -39.42 -16.20 12.17
C TYR A 106 -40.60 -15.72 13.03
N TYR A 107 -40.68 -14.41 13.33
CA TYR A 107 -41.78 -13.89 14.15
C TYR A 107 -43.12 -13.96 13.44
N THR A 108 -43.19 -13.59 12.16
CA THR A 108 -44.45 -13.50 11.41
C THR A 108 -44.95 -14.85 10.89
N GLU A 109 -44.06 -15.79 10.55
CA GLU A 109 -44.43 -17.06 9.91
C GLU A 109 -44.42 -18.26 10.88
N VAL A 110 -43.65 -18.20 11.97
CA VAL A 110 -43.46 -19.33 12.90
C VAL A 110 -43.98 -18.99 14.30
N PHE A 111 -43.52 -17.89 14.89
CA PHE A 111 -43.79 -17.57 16.29
C PHE A 111 -45.24 -17.11 16.53
N PHE A 112 -45.71 -16.06 15.83
CA PHE A 112 -47.07 -15.57 16.03
C PHE A 112 -48.12 -16.60 15.57
N PRO A 113 -47.99 -17.26 14.41
CA PRO A 113 -48.93 -18.33 14.03
C PRO A 113 -48.88 -19.53 14.97
N GLY A 114 -47.70 -19.89 15.50
CA GLY A 114 -47.55 -20.98 16.47
C GLY A 114 -48.20 -20.71 17.83
N LEU A 115 -48.53 -19.45 18.14
CA LEU A 115 -49.22 -19.01 19.35
C LEU A 115 -50.68 -18.56 19.08
N ASP A 116 -51.20 -18.83 17.88
CA ASP A 116 -52.53 -18.37 17.42
C ASP A 116 -52.71 -16.84 17.48
N ILE A 117 -51.62 -16.07 17.32
CA ILE A 117 -51.64 -14.60 17.34
C ILE A 117 -51.82 -14.07 15.92
N CYS A 118 -52.83 -13.22 15.72
CA CYS A 118 -53.05 -12.52 14.46
C CYS A 118 -52.07 -11.35 14.29
N PHE A 119 -51.31 -11.33 13.21
CA PHE A 119 -50.36 -10.26 12.93
C PHE A 119 -50.78 -9.43 11.72
N ILE A 120 -50.88 -8.11 11.89
CA ILE A 120 -51.41 -7.16 10.91
C ILE A 120 -50.40 -6.04 10.64
N ALA A 121 -50.13 -5.77 9.36
CA ALA A 121 -49.41 -4.59 8.92
C ALA A 121 -50.17 -3.77 7.89
N ILE A 122 -50.57 -2.57 8.32
CA ILE A 122 -51.54 -1.72 7.63
C ILE A 122 -51.06 -1.33 6.22
N ASN A 123 -49.85 -0.78 6.10
CA ASN A 123 -49.37 -0.26 4.81
C ASN A 123 -48.97 -1.36 3.81
N ASN A 124 -48.70 -2.57 4.30
CA ASN A 124 -48.25 -3.69 3.48
C ASN A 124 -49.43 -4.58 3.05
N GLY A 125 -50.63 -4.33 3.57
CA GLY A 125 -51.81 -5.17 3.35
C GLY A 125 -51.64 -6.58 3.91
N VAL A 126 -50.70 -6.79 4.84
CA VAL A 126 -50.42 -8.11 5.41
C VAL A 126 -51.36 -8.34 6.58
N ASP A 127 -52.28 -9.27 6.41
CA ASP A 127 -53.12 -9.80 7.48
C ASP A 127 -52.85 -11.30 7.58
N SER A 128 -52.29 -11.74 8.71
CA SER A 128 -51.94 -13.15 8.93
C SER A 128 -53.17 -14.06 9.02
N ALA A 129 -54.38 -13.50 9.18
CA ALA A 129 -55.63 -14.23 9.06
C ALA A 129 -56.01 -14.51 7.59
N ASN A 130 -55.53 -13.69 6.64
CA ASN A 130 -55.73 -13.85 5.20
C ASN A 130 -54.47 -14.42 4.53
N GLN A 131 -54.37 -15.76 4.46
CA GLN A 131 -53.21 -16.48 3.91
C GLN A 131 -52.75 -16.03 2.51
N GLN A 132 -53.64 -15.48 1.67
CA GLN A 132 -53.32 -15.10 0.28
C GLN A 132 -52.36 -13.89 0.17
N ASP A 133 -52.38 -12.95 1.11
CA ASP A 133 -51.51 -11.75 1.08
C ASP A 133 -50.16 -11.99 1.80
N SER A 134 -50.13 -12.93 2.74
CA SER A 134 -48.90 -13.37 3.43
C SER A 134 -47.91 -14.05 2.47
N ASP A 135 -48.41 -14.87 1.53
CA ASP A 135 -47.60 -15.63 0.57
C ASP A 135 -46.74 -14.75 -0.36
N PHE A 136 -47.12 -13.48 -0.60
CA PHE A 136 -46.38 -12.57 -1.47
C PHE A 136 -45.27 -11.77 -0.76
N THR A 137 -45.28 -11.72 0.58
CA THR A 137 -44.31 -10.95 1.37
C THR A 137 -42.86 -11.43 1.18
N PRO A 138 -42.57 -12.75 1.15
CA PRO A 138 -41.24 -13.25 0.81
C PRO A 138 -40.78 -12.81 -0.59
N PHE A 139 -41.68 -12.76 -1.57
CA PHE A 139 -41.34 -12.34 -2.94
C PHE A 139 -41.01 -10.85 -3.03
N LEU A 140 -41.78 -9.98 -2.39
CA LEU A 140 -41.46 -8.54 -2.33
C LEU A 140 -40.10 -8.28 -1.65
N ASN A 141 -39.78 -9.05 -0.61
CA ASN A 141 -38.48 -8.98 0.04
C ASN A 141 -37.33 -9.46 -0.87
N ILE A 142 -37.53 -10.55 -1.61
CA ILE A 142 -36.57 -11.03 -2.62
C ILE A 142 -36.37 -9.97 -3.72
N ILE A 143 -37.45 -9.34 -4.20
CA ILE A 143 -37.38 -8.28 -5.22
C ILE A 143 -36.59 -7.08 -4.69
N ASN A 144 -36.85 -6.63 -3.46
CA ASN A 144 -36.10 -5.56 -2.82
C ASN A 144 -34.62 -5.91 -2.63
N GLU A 145 -34.32 -7.15 -2.24
CA GLU A 145 -32.95 -7.64 -2.13
C GLU A 145 -32.27 -7.69 -3.50
N TRP A 146 -32.99 -8.13 -4.53
CA TRP A 146 -32.48 -8.17 -5.90
C TRP A 146 -32.19 -6.76 -6.41
N TYR A 147 -33.06 -5.79 -6.13
CA TYR A 147 -32.83 -4.38 -6.46
C TYR A 147 -31.60 -3.80 -5.74
N ALA A 148 -31.42 -4.10 -4.46
CA ALA A 148 -30.24 -3.69 -3.69
C ALA A 148 -28.95 -4.34 -4.22
N LYS A 149 -29.01 -5.62 -4.62
CA LYS A 149 -27.89 -6.36 -5.22
C LYS A 149 -27.53 -5.82 -6.60
N ASP A 150 -28.52 -5.53 -7.45
CA ASP A 150 -28.33 -4.97 -8.78
C ASP A 150 -27.76 -3.56 -8.71
N THR A 151 -28.32 -2.70 -7.85
CA THR A 151 -27.78 -1.35 -7.59
C THR A 151 -26.33 -1.43 -7.12
N SER A 152 -26.03 -2.34 -6.20
CA SER A 152 -24.65 -2.57 -5.73
C SER A 152 -23.72 -3.04 -6.86
N LYS A 153 -24.20 -3.90 -7.77
CA LYS A 153 -23.43 -4.38 -8.92
C LYS A 153 -23.14 -3.24 -9.91
N LYS A 154 -24.14 -2.42 -10.22
CA LYS A 154 -24.00 -1.23 -11.10
C LYS A 154 -23.01 -0.23 -10.51
N ILE A 155 -23.15 0.12 -9.24
CA ILE A 155 -22.22 1.02 -8.55
C ILE A 155 -20.79 0.47 -8.61
N ARG A 156 -20.60 -0.82 -8.30
CA ARG A 156 -19.27 -1.46 -8.40
C ARG A 156 -18.70 -1.42 -9.82
N ALA A 157 -19.52 -1.65 -10.84
CA ALA A 157 -19.10 -1.56 -12.24
C ALA A 157 -18.65 -0.14 -12.61
N VAL A 158 -19.40 0.88 -12.17
CA VAL A 158 -19.03 2.30 -12.39
C VAL A 158 -17.71 2.65 -11.70
N PHE A 159 -17.54 2.27 -10.44
CA PHE A 159 -16.29 2.48 -9.71
C PHE A 159 -15.12 1.69 -10.31
N LYS A 160 -15.38 0.48 -10.82
CA LYS A 160 -14.38 -0.33 -11.51
C LYS A 160 -13.93 0.36 -12.79
N ALA A 161 -14.86 0.73 -13.67
CA ALA A 161 -14.55 1.45 -14.91
C ALA A 161 -13.81 2.77 -14.67
N LYS A 162 -14.23 3.53 -13.64
CA LYS A 162 -13.54 4.78 -13.24
C LYS A 162 -12.13 4.53 -12.71
N GLY A 163 -11.94 3.47 -11.93
CA GLY A 163 -10.63 3.09 -11.41
C GLY A 163 -9.70 2.59 -12.50
N GLU A 164 -10.24 1.86 -13.48
CA GLU A 164 -9.53 1.35 -14.66
C GLU A 164 -9.14 2.47 -15.64
N SER A 165 -9.85 3.61 -15.62
CA SER A 165 -9.51 4.77 -16.44
C SER A 165 -8.40 5.65 -15.84
N GLY A 166 -7.71 5.20 -14.79
CA GLY A 166 -6.64 5.96 -14.13
C GLY A 166 -7.09 7.11 -13.23
N LYS A 167 -8.40 7.31 -13.03
CA LYS A 167 -8.90 8.37 -12.16
C LYS A 167 -8.84 7.92 -10.69
N PRO A 168 -8.39 8.77 -9.75
CA PRO A 168 -8.36 8.40 -8.35
C PRO A 168 -9.76 8.07 -7.80
N LEU A 169 -9.91 6.90 -7.20
CA LEU A 169 -11.16 6.50 -6.53
C LEU A 169 -11.26 7.04 -5.10
N ALA A 170 -10.12 7.39 -4.50
CA ALA A 170 -10.06 7.88 -3.12
C ALA A 170 -10.68 9.29 -3.00
N VAL A 171 -11.59 9.44 -2.03
CA VAL A 171 -12.18 10.75 -1.69
C VAL A 171 -11.16 11.64 -0.97
N ASN A 172 -10.32 11.01 -0.13
CA ASN A 172 -9.29 11.66 0.67
C ASN A 172 -7.96 11.65 -0.09
N ILE A 173 -7.43 12.83 -0.32
CA ILE A 173 -6.16 13.05 -1.02
C ILE A 173 -5.00 12.75 -0.05
N PRO A 174 -3.89 12.17 -0.50
CA PRO A 174 -2.68 12.08 0.30
C PRO A 174 -2.18 13.47 0.74
N TYR A 175 -1.65 13.56 1.95
CA TYR A 175 -1.05 14.79 2.48
C TYR A 175 0.13 15.23 1.61
N GLY A 176 0.23 16.50 1.24
CA GLY A 176 1.20 17.00 0.26
C GLY A 176 0.58 17.42 -1.07
N PHE A 177 -0.68 17.06 -1.31
CA PHE A 177 -1.39 17.39 -2.54
C PHE A 177 -2.75 18.06 -2.26
N ILE A 178 -3.22 18.83 -3.24
CA ILE A 178 -4.54 19.48 -3.28
C ILE A 178 -5.25 19.16 -4.59
N LYS A 179 -6.59 19.27 -4.62
CA LYS A 179 -7.34 19.10 -5.89
C LYS A 179 -7.11 20.32 -6.75
N SER A 180 -6.93 20.12 -8.05
CA SER A 180 -7.02 21.22 -9.02
C SER A 180 -8.43 21.83 -8.98
N SER A 181 -8.50 23.15 -9.16
CA SER A 181 -9.74 23.89 -9.32
C SER A 181 -10.47 23.54 -10.63
N GLU A 182 -9.72 23.14 -11.66
CA GLU A 182 -10.25 22.83 -13.00
C GLU A 182 -10.68 21.37 -13.12
N ASP A 183 -9.84 20.44 -12.67
CA ASP A 183 -10.18 19.01 -12.62
C ASP A 183 -10.05 18.45 -11.21
N LYS A 184 -11.18 18.03 -10.64
CA LYS A 184 -11.26 17.42 -9.31
C LYS A 184 -10.54 16.07 -9.23
N HIS A 185 -10.18 15.46 -10.36
CA HIS A 185 -9.43 14.21 -10.46
C HIS A 185 -7.92 14.39 -10.64
N HIS A 186 -7.46 15.61 -10.90
CA HIS A 186 -6.06 15.94 -10.98
C HIS A 186 -5.55 16.55 -9.66
N TRP A 187 -4.37 16.11 -9.22
CA TRP A 187 -3.77 16.52 -7.96
C TRP A 187 -2.58 17.45 -8.23
N LEU A 188 -2.58 18.60 -7.56
CA LEU A 188 -1.49 19.57 -7.61
C LEU A 188 -0.68 19.47 -6.32
N VAL A 189 0.61 19.76 -6.41
CA VAL A 189 1.51 19.78 -5.25
C VAL A 189 1.17 20.98 -4.37
N ASP A 190 0.94 20.74 -3.08
CA ASP A 190 0.85 21.81 -2.07
C ASP A 190 2.25 22.03 -1.51
N GLU A 191 2.93 23.09 -1.94
CA GLU A 191 4.33 23.36 -1.58
C GLU A 191 4.61 23.30 -0.08
N VAL A 192 3.68 23.74 0.77
CA VAL A 192 3.89 23.77 2.22
C VAL A 192 3.86 22.35 2.79
N ALA A 193 2.84 21.57 2.41
CA ALA A 193 2.71 20.20 2.87
C ALA A 193 3.74 19.26 2.19
N ALA A 194 4.11 19.52 0.94
CA ALA A 194 5.11 18.77 0.19
C ALA A 194 6.50 18.90 0.80
N LYS A 195 6.89 20.09 1.29
CA LYS A 195 8.14 20.27 2.05
C LYS A 195 8.20 19.38 3.29
N VAL A 196 7.09 19.24 4.01
CA VAL A 196 7.01 18.34 5.18
C VAL A 196 7.14 16.88 4.75
N VAL A 197 6.53 16.49 3.62
CA VAL A 197 6.69 15.14 3.06
C VAL A 197 8.15 14.88 2.67
N GLN A 198 8.80 15.81 1.94
CA GLN A 198 10.21 15.70 1.58
C GLN A 198 11.11 15.57 2.81
N GLU A 199 10.84 16.34 3.86
CA GLU A 199 11.56 16.25 5.12
C GLU A 199 11.38 14.88 5.80
N VAL A 200 10.16 14.34 5.81
CA VAL A 200 9.89 12.98 6.33
C VAL A 200 10.72 11.92 5.60
N PHE A 201 10.80 11.98 4.27
CA PHE A 201 11.60 11.06 3.49
C PHE A 201 13.10 11.26 3.76
N ARG A 202 13.58 12.51 3.80
CA ARG A 202 14.98 12.86 4.12
C ARG A 202 15.40 12.35 5.50
N LEU A 203 14.60 12.57 6.53
CA LEU A 203 14.86 12.06 7.89
C LEU A 203 14.90 10.52 7.92
N CYS A 204 14.03 9.86 7.16
CA CYS A 204 14.05 8.40 7.06
C CYS A 204 15.34 7.89 6.40
N VAL A 205 15.79 8.52 5.30
CA VAL A 205 17.07 8.22 4.64
C VAL A 205 18.23 8.36 5.62
N ASN A 206 18.22 9.42 6.44
CA ASN A 206 19.21 9.67 7.49
C ASN A 206 19.22 8.65 8.64
N GLY A 207 18.25 7.75 8.74
CA GLY A 207 18.24 6.72 9.79
C GLY A 207 17.13 6.82 10.80
N TYR A 208 16.32 7.87 10.77
CA TYR A 208 15.28 8.08 11.76
C TYR A 208 14.12 7.10 11.55
N GLY A 209 13.69 6.44 12.62
CA GLY A 209 12.48 5.62 12.63
C GLY A 209 11.21 6.48 12.62
N PRO A 210 10.02 5.94 12.31
CA PRO A 210 8.80 6.72 12.18
C PRO A 210 8.39 7.38 13.50
N SER A 211 8.76 6.76 14.64
CA SER A 211 8.54 7.34 15.95
C SER A 211 9.44 8.55 16.19
N GLN A 212 10.72 8.46 15.81
CA GLN A 212 11.67 9.56 15.94
C GLN A 212 11.31 10.70 14.99
N ILE A 213 10.93 10.39 13.75
CA ILE A 213 10.42 11.38 12.78
C ILE A 213 9.19 12.10 13.34
N ALA A 214 8.23 11.35 13.90
CA ALA A 214 7.03 11.95 14.49
C ALA A 214 7.38 12.92 15.65
N THR A 215 8.31 12.54 16.53
CA THR A 215 8.79 13.41 17.60
C THR A 215 9.51 14.64 17.06
N GLU A 216 10.33 14.49 16.02
CA GLU A 216 11.06 15.60 15.41
C GLU A 216 10.11 16.60 14.73
N LEU A 217 9.11 16.13 13.98
CA LEU A 217 8.09 17.00 13.39
C LEU A 217 7.24 17.73 14.43
N MET A 218 6.94 17.06 15.54
CA MET A 218 6.24 17.67 16.68
C MET A 218 7.09 18.77 17.33
N LYS A 219 8.39 18.53 17.50
CA LYS A 219 9.34 19.53 18.03
C LYS A 219 9.48 20.75 17.11
N GLN A 220 9.43 20.53 15.80
CA GLN A 220 9.46 21.59 14.79
C GLN A 220 8.13 22.35 14.66
N GLY A 221 7.07 21.89 15.33
CA GLY A 221 5.76 22.55 15.31
C GLY A 221 5.01 22.40 13.98
N HIS A 222 5.22 21.30 13.25
CA HIS A 222 4.46 21.04 12.03
C HIS A 222 3.05 20.54 12.35
N LEU A 223 2.03 21.16 11.74
CA LEU A 223 0.65 20.69 11.83
C LEU A 223 0.52 19.26 11.30
N ASN A 224 -0.18 18.40 12.02
CA ASN A 224 -0.48 17.06 11.54
C ASN A 224 -1.42 17.11 10.31
N PRO A 225 -1.50 16.05 9.50
CA PRO A 225 -2.27 16.08 8.26
C PRO A 225 -3.76 16.39 8.42
N THR A 226 -4.38 15.96 9.53
CA THR A 226 -5.80 16.23 9.81
C THR A 226 -6.02 17.68 10.18
N ALA A 227 -5.17 18.25 11.05
CA ALA A 227 -5.22 19.65 11.45
C ALA A 227 -4.93 20.57 10.26
N TYR A 228 -3.96 20.21 9.42
CA TYR A 228 -3.65 20.94 8.18
C TYR A 228 -4.81 20.91 7.18
N ALA A 229 -5.45 19.74 6.99
CA ALA A 229 -6.64 19.64 6.13
C ALA A 229 -7.78 20.53 6.66
N LYS A 230 -7.99 20.57 7.97
CA LYS A 230 -8.99 21.44 8.61
C LYS A 230 -8.68 22.93 8.43
N SER A 231 -7.42 23.36 8.56
CA SER A 231 -7.06 24.77 8.35
C SER A 231 -7.27 25.24 6.91
N LYS A 232 -7.23 24.30 5.95
CA LYS A 232 -7.59 24.52 4.53
C LYS A 232 -9.10 24.38 4.23
N GLY A 233 -9.94 24.18 5.24
CA GLY A 233 -11.39 24.01 5.08
C GLY A 233 -11.82 22.65 4.51
N ILE A 234 -10.92 21.65 4.51
CA ILE A 234 -11.21 20.30 4.00
C ILE A 234 -11.81 19.47 5.14
N GLY A 235 -13.11 19.15 5.01
CA GLY A 235 -13.83 18.30 5.96
C GLY A 235 -13.26 16.87 5.99
N THR A 236 -12.43 16.58 6.99
CA THR A 236 -11.83 15.26 7.22
C THR A 236 -12.33 14.68 8.56
N PRO A 237 -12.67 13.37 8.62
CA PRO A 237 -13.06 12.73 9.87
C PRO A 237 -11.94 12.85 10.90
N ASP A 238 -12.22 13.54 12.01
CA ASP A 238 -11.25 13.71 13.09
C ASP A 238 -11.42 12.60 14.14
N ASN A 239 -10.67 11.52 13.95
CA ASN A 239 -10.63 10.41 14.89
C ASN A 239 -9.49 10.56 15.92
N ARG A 240 -8.94 11.78 16.10
CA ARG A 240 -7.89 12.00 17.10
C ARG A 240 -8.52 11.92 18.50
N THR A 241 -7.93 11.11 19.37
CA THR A 241 -8.28 11.04 20.78
C THR A 241 -7.76 12.31 21.47
N ALA A 242 -8.60 13.34 21.60
CA ALA A 242 -8.34 14.59 22.35
C ALA A 242 -6.86 15.05 22.31
N GLY A 243 -6.33 15.26 21.11
CA GLY A 243 -4.90 15.45 20.87
C GLY A 243 -4.59 16.68 20.02
N ASP A 244 -3.55 17.38 20.44
CA ASP A 244 -2.98 18.61 19.87
C ASP A 244 -2.78 18.54 18.33
N ASP A 245 -2.97 19.68 17.67
CA ASP A 245 -2.84 19.86 16.21
C ASP A 245 -1.41 19.60 15.70
N TYR A 246 -0.44 19.55 16.60
CA TYR A 246 0.96 19.25 16.31
C TYR A 246 1.39 17.81 16.65
N THR A 247 0.50 16.98 17.19
CA THR A 247 0.84 15.60 17.54
C THR A 247 0.84 14.69 16.31
N TRP A 248 2.02 14.20 15.94
CA TRP A 248 2.18 13.23 14.84
C TRP A 248 2.13 11.79 15.35
N GLN A 249 1.24 10.98 14.76
CA GLN A 249 1.18 9.55 15.06
C GLN A 249 2.22 8.78 14.24
N THR A 250 2.88 7.79 14.87
CA THR A 250 3.85 6.90 14.22
C THR A 250 3.25 6.16 13.01
N SER A 251 1.97 5.78 13.10
CA SER A 251 1.22 5.13 12.02
C SER A 251 1.06 6.03 10.79
N THR A 252 0.84 7.33 10.99
CA THR A 252 0.72 8.32 9.90
C THR A 252 2.01 8.40 9.10
N ILE A 253 3.16 8.55 9.79
CA ILE A 253 4.48 8.57 9.14
C ILE A 253 4.77 7.25 8.43
N ALA A 254 4.45 6.11 9.05
CA ALA A 254 4.64 4.80 8.45
C ALA A 254 3.78 4.62 7.17
N HIS A 255 2.57 5.15 7.15
CA HIS A 255 1.73 5.14 5.95
C HIS A 255 2.27 6.08 4.87
N MET A 256 2.72 7.28 5.22
CA MET A 256 3.30 8.24 4.27
C MET A 256 4.49 7.62 3.52
N LEU A 257 5.45 7.05 4.26
CA LEU A 257 6.63 6.41 3.70
C LEU A 257 6.34 5.17 2.84
N SER A 258 5.09 4.70 2.70
CA SER A 258 4.72 3.51 1.88
C SER A 258 3.81 3.86 0.71
N ARG A 259 3.37 5.11 0.60
CA ARG A 259 2.45 5.53 -0.45
C ARG A 259 3.24 5.81 -1.72
N GLN A 260 3.01 4.97 -2.74
CA GLN A 260 3.56 5.17 -4.09
C GLN A 260 2.96 6.40 -4.77
N GLU A 261 1.87 6.95 -4.22
CA GLU A 261 1.31 8.22 -4.70
C GLU A 261 2.31 9.38 -4.64
N TYR A 262 3.31 9.34 -3.75
CA TYR A 262 4.34 10.38 -3.73
C TYR A 262 5.30 10.36 -4.93
N LEU A 263 5.29 9.29 -5.72
CA LEU A 263 6.01 9.14 -6.99
C LEU A 263 5.22 9.69 -8.19
N GLY A 264 4.06 10.32 -7.96
CA GLY A 264 3.18 10.80 -9.03
C GLY A 264 2.24 9.73 -9.60
N HIS A 265 2.16 8.55 -8.96
CA HIS A 265 1.34 7.43 -9.43
C HIS A 265 -0.05 7.42 -8.80
N THR A 266 -1.08 7.04 -9.55
CA THR A 266 -2.41 6.76 -8.99
C THR A 266 -2.55 5.28 -8.73
N VAL A 267 -2.76 4.90 -7.46
CA VAL A 267 -2.93 3.50 -7.07
C VAL A 267 -4.37 3.21 -6.66
N ASN A 268 -5.08 2.48 -7.51
CA ASN A 268 -6.47 2.09 -7.32
C ASN A 268 -6.60 0.65 -6.79
N PHE A 269 -7.79 0.32 -6.28
CA PHE A 269 -8.15 -1.04 -5.80
C PHE A 269 -7.30 -1.59 -4.65
N LYS A 270 -6.76 -0.75 -3.76
CA LYS A 270 -6.07 -1.19 -2.52
C LYS A 270 -6.93 -2.03 -1.57
N THR A 271 -8.24 -1.95 -1.71
CA THR A 271 -9.20 -2.62 -0.84
C THR A 271 -10.46 -3.00 -1.58
N HIS A 272 -11.14 -4.05 -1.13
CA HIS A 272 -12.49 -4.41 -1.58
C HIS A 272 -13.41 -4.72 -0.41
N ARG A 273 -14.72 -4.81 -0.69
CA ARG A 273 -15.73 -5.35 0.24
C ARG A 273 -16.24 -6.68 -0.28
N LYS A 274 -16.12 -7.74 0.53
CA LYS A 274 -16.47 -9.13 0.14
C LYS A 274 -17.92 -9.27 -0.34
N SER A 275 -18.86 -8.57 0.31
CA SER A 275 -20.28 -8.56 -0.06
C SER A 275 -20.86 -7.16 0.10
N TYR A 276 -21.97 -6.87 -0.58
CA TYR A 276 -22.71 -5.62 -0.39
C TYR A 276 -23.36 -5.55 1.00
N LYS A 277 -23.69 -6.71 1.60
CA LYS A 277 -24.24 -6.81 2.96
C LYS A 277 -23.17 -6.60 4.04
N ASN A 278 -21.90 -6.89 3.74
CA ASN A 278 -20.82 -6.76 4.70
C ASN A 278 -20.09 -5.42 4.50
N LYS A 279 -20.20 -4.53 5.50
CA LYS A 279 -19.54 -3.22 5.48
C LYS A 279 -18.03 -3.29 5.76
N LYS A 280 -17.50 -4.46 6.17
CA LYS A 280 -16.07 -4.67 6.45
C LYS A 280 -15.24 -4.54 5.17
N GLN A 281 -14.27 -3.66 5.21
CA GLN A 281 -13.27 -3.46 4.16
C GLN A 281 -12.11 -4.44 4.37
N VAL A 282 -11.69 -5.09 3.29
CA VAL A 282 -10.57 -6.04 3.26
C VAL A 282 -9.48 -5.45 2.36
N LYS A 283 -8.22 -5.54 2.78
CA LYS A 283 -7.07 -5.09 1.97
C LYS A 283 -6.80 -6.12 0.87
N ASN A 284 -6.52 -5.63 -0.34
CA ASN A 284 -6.11 -6.46 -1.46
C ASN A 284 -4.61 -6.74 -1.39
N ASP A 285 -4.19 -7.84 -2.00
CA ASP A 285 -2.77 -8.07 -2.23
C ASP A 285 -2.21 -6.97 -3.14
N PRO A 286 -0.96 -6.51 -2.93
CA PRO A 286 -0.30 -5.57 -3.84
C PRO A 286 -0.32 -5.98 -5.32
N SER A 287 -0.37 -7.28 -5.65
CA SER A 287 -0.47 -7.75 -7.05
C SER A 287 -1.79 -7.39 -7.73
N ASP A 288 -2.85 -7.22 -6.94
CA ASP A 288 -4.19 -6.87 -7.43
C ASP A 288 -4.39 -5.35 -7.54
N TRP A 289 -3.38 -4.56 -7.20
CA TRP A 289 -3.45 -3.11 -7.28
C TRP A 289 -3.27 -2.67 -8.73
N GLN A 290 -4.10 -1.72 -9.14
CA GLN A 290 -3.94 -1.09 -10.45
C GLN A 290 -3.19 0.21 -10.28
N ILE A 291 -1.95 0.23 -10.76
CA ILE A 291 -1.03 1.37 -10.65
C ILE A 291 -0.98 2.06 -12.00
N PHE A 292 -1.30 3.35 -12.01
CA PHE A 292 -1.15 4.22 -13.16
C PHE A 292 0.01 5.15 -12.91
N GLU A 293 1.05 5.03 -13.73
CA GLU A 293 2.27 5.81 -13.58
C GLU A 293 2.08 7.26 -14.06
N ASN A 294 2.84 8.18 -13.47
CA ASN A 294 2.96 9.59 -13.90
C ASN A 294 1.64 10.34 -14.13
N THR A 295 0.65 10.10 -13.28
CA THR A 295 -0.67 10.77 -13.33
C THR A 295 -0.67 12.19 -12.77
N HIS A 296 0.27 12.52 -11.90
CA HIS A 296 0.44 13.83 -11.28
C HIS A 296 1.92 14.06 -10.95
N GLU A 297 2.26 15.29 -10.59
CA GLU A 297 3.64 15.67 -10.26
C GLU A 297 4.13 14.93 -9.02
N ALA A 298 5.34 14.35 -9.10
CA ALA A 298 5.95 13.60 -8.01
C ALA A 298 6.55 14.55 -6.96
N ILE A 299 6.34 14.25 -5.68
CA ILE A 299 6.97 14.98 -4.57
C ILE A 299 8.37 14.42 -4.27
N ILE A 300 8.53 13.10 -4.48
CA ILE A 300 9.73 12.32 -4.20
C ILE A 300 10.13 11.56 -5.45
N ASP A 301 11.43 11.41 -5.69
CA ASP A 301 11.98 10.60 -6.77
C ASP A 301 11.95 9.09 -6.45
N GLN A 302 12.01 8.27 -7.50
CA GLN A 302 11.96 6.80 -7.40
C GLN A 302 13.10 6.25 -6.53
N GLU A 303 14.31 6.81 -6.66
CA GLU A 303 15.52 6.33 -5.98
C GLU A 303 15.41 6.53 -4.46
N THR A 304 15.00 7.71 -4.02
CA THR A 304 14.74 8.04 -2.61
C THR A 304 13.65 7.13 -2.04
N PHE A 305 12.58 6.89 -2.79
CA PHE A 305 11.51 5.98 -2.35
C PHE A 305 12.02 4.55 -2.18
N ASP A 306 12.83 4.04 -3.10
CA ASP A 306 13.40 2.70 -3.05
C ASP A 306 14.42 2.54 -1.92
N ILE A 307 15.24 3.57 -1.65
CA ILE A 307 16.10 3.62 -0.46
C ILE A 307 15.24 3.49 0.80
N VAL A 308 14.14 4.24 0.89
CA VAL A 308 13.23 4.20 2.04
C VAL A 308 12.55 2.84 2.20
N GLN A 309 12.07 2.21 1.11
CA GLN A 309 11.49 0.87 1.19
C GLN A 309 12.54 -0.15 1.68
N ARG A 310 13.76 -0.11 1.15
CA ARG A 310 14.85 -0.99 1.60
C ARG A 310 15.19 -0.81 3.09
N ILE A 311 15.24 0.44 3.55
CA ILE A 311 15.44 0.74 4.98
C ILE A 311 14.31 0.11 5.80
N ARG A 312 13.05 0.23 5.35
CA ARG A 312 11.88 -0.30 6.04
C ARG A 312 11.82 -1.83 6.06
N ASP A 313 12.13 -2.49 4.96
CA ASP A 313 12.21 -3.96 4.88
C ASP A 313 13.38 -4.49 5.74
N GLY A 314 14.43 -3.68 5.89
CA GLY A 314 15.55 -3.93 6.78
C GLY A 314 15.26 -3.67 8.26
N ARG A 315 14.12 -3.05 8.63
CA ARG A 315 13.88 -2.61 10.00
C ARG A 315 13.83 -3.76 10.99
N ARG A 316 14.48 -3.51 12.12
CA ARG A 316 14.49 -4.39 13.28
C ARG A 316 14.23 -3.59 14.54
N ARG A 317 13.61 -4.28 15.51
CA ARG A 317 13.26 -3.74 16.83
C ARG A 317 14.49 -3.10 17.49
N LEU A 318 14.31 -1.88 18.02
CA LEU A 318 15.32 -1.24 18.87
C LEU A 318 15.70 -2.18 20.01
N THR A 319 17.01 -2.39 20.19
CA THR A 319 17.53 -3.13 21.33
C THR A 319 17.74 -2.19 22.52
N LEU A 320 17.77 -2.73 23.74
CA LEU A 320 18.09 -2.00 24.99
C LEU A 320 19.44 -1.25 24.99
N MET A 321 20.28 -1.45 23.96
CA MET A 321 21.57 -0.79 23.74
C MET A 321 21.49 0.43 22.80
N GLY A 322 20.29 0.93 22.50
CA GLY A 322 20.10 2.14 21.68
C GLY A 322 20.19 1.91 20.17
N GLU A 323 20.46 2.98 19.43
CA GLU A 323 20.45 3.03 17.96
C GLU A 323 21.40 1.99 17.34
N MET A 324 20.96 1.37 16.26
CA MET A 324 21.79 0.42 15.51
C MET A 324 22.80 1.18 14.66
N PRO A 325 24.05 0.69 14.53
CA PRO A 325 25.08 1.39 13.79
C PRO A 325 24.78 1.45 12.30
N ILE A 326 25.42 2.42 11.64
CA ILE A 326 25.10 2.90 10.31
C ILE A 326 25.04 1.76 9.27
N LEU A 327 25.97 0.80 9.40
CA LEU A 327 26.15 -0.33 8.48
C LEU A 327 25.21 -1.52 8.72
N SER A 328 24.38 -1.48 9.76
CA SER A 328 23.51 -2.59 10.14
C SER A 328 22.45 -2.87 9.08
N GLY A 329 22.45 -4.09 8.54
CA GLY A 329 21.49 -4.53 7.52
C GLY A 329 21.96 -4.39 6.06
N MET A 330 23.12 -3.76 5.82
CA MET A 330 23.71 -3.60 4.49
C MET A 330 24.80 -4.64 4.18
N LEU A 331 25.31 -5.35 5.18
CA LEU A 331 26.33 -6.39 5.01
C LEU A 331 25.71 -7.78 4.80
N PHE A 332 26.20 -8.50 3.81
CA PHE A 332 25.80 -9.85 3.42
C PHE A 332 27.02 -10.76 3.33
N CYS A 333 26.85 -12.03 3.66
CA CYS A 333 27.88 -13.04 3.51
C CYS A 333 27.92 -13.47 2.04
N ALA A 334 29.12 -13.46 1.43
CA ALA A 334 29.29 -13.87 0.04
C ALA A 334 28.96 -15.36 -0.18
N ASP A 335 29.29 -16.21 0.80
CA ASP A 335 29.16 -17.67 0.67
C ASP A 335 27.71 -18.15 0.84
N CYS A 336 27.00 -17.65 1.87
CA CYS A 336 25.65 -18.12 2.19
C CYS A 336 24.54 -17.11 1.87
N GLY A 337 24.87 -15.95 1.30
CA GLY A 337 23.92 -14.89 0.92
C GLY A 337 23.16 -14.22 2.08
N ASN A 338 23.35 -14.69 3.32
CA ASN A 338 22.63 -14.21 4.49
C ASN A 338 23.27 -12.94 5.08
N LYS A 339 22.46 -12.10 5.74
CA LYS A 339 22.92 -10.85 6.35
C LYS A 339 23.94 -11.09 7.47
N LEU A 340 24.92 -10.20 7.63
CA LEU A 340 25.77 -10.17 8.81
C LEU A 340 25.07 -9.40 9.94
N TYR A 341 25.24 -9.89 11.17
CA TYR A 341 24.76 -9.24 12.38
C TYR A 341 25.91 -8.61 13.12
N GLN A 342 25.67 -7.40 13.59
CA GLN A 342 26.63 -6.77 14.48
C GLN A 342 26.62 -7.44 15.85
N VAL A 343 27.82 -7.63 16.39
CA VAL A 343 28.10 -8.01 17.76
C VAL A 343 28.57 -6.76 18.49
N ARG A 344 27.83 -6.38 19.54
CA ARG A 344 28.13 -5.24 20.39
C ARG A 344 27.76 -5.55 21.83
N HIS A 345 28.51 -4.96 22.77
CA HIS A 345 28.27 -5.07 24.20
C HIS A 345 28.29 -3.68 24.85
N ARG A 346 27.61 -3.50 25.98
CA ARG A 346 27.71 -2.25 26.77
C ARG A 346 29.16 -2.08 27.26
N GLY A 347 29.71 -0.88 27.10
CA GLY A 347 31.09 -0.55 27.48
C GLY A 347 32.17 -0.92 26.46
N TRP A 348 31.81 -1.51 25.32
CA TRP A 348 32.77 -1.70 24.23
C TRP A 348 32.97 -0.42 23.43
N GLU A 349 34.25 -0.07 23.24
CA GLU A 349 34.68 0.93 22.27
C GLU A 349 34.29 0.55 20.84
N HIS A 350 34.34 1.52 19.93
CA HIS A 350 33.88 1.34 18.56
C HIS A 350 34.72 0.31 17.77
N ASP A 351 36.01 0.23 18.07
CA ASP A 351 37.00 -0.66 17.46
C ASP A 351 36.73 -2.17 17.68
N LYS A 352 36.13 -2.51 18.83
CA LYS A 352 35.83 -3.90 19.25
C LYS A 352 34.51 -4.41 18.65
N LYS A 353 33.70 -3.53 18.08
CA LYS A 353 32.43 -3.89 17.41
C LYS A 353 32.74 -4.53 16.06
N HIS A 354 32.08 -5.64 15.77
CA HIS A 354 32.31 -6.40 14.55
C HIS A 354 31.00 -7.03 14.04
N PHE A 355 30.98 -7.37 12.77
CA PHE A 355 29.90 -8.07 12.09
C PHE A 355 30.25 -9.55 11.94
N VAL A 356 29.25 -10.43 12.10
CA VAL A 356 29.38 -11.89 12.00
C VAL A 356 28.21 -12.44 11.18
N CYS A 357 28.45 -13.46 10.35
CA CYS A 357 27.39 -14.11 9.57
C CYS A 357 26.25 -14.62 10.47
N ALA A 358 25.00 -14.28 10.10
CA ALA A 358 23.82 -14.69 10.86
C ALA A 358 23.63 -16.21 10.93
N THR A 359 23.93 -16.92 9.84
CA THR A 359 23.80 -18.39 9.74
C THR A 359 24.75 -19.08 10.71
N TYR A 360 26.03 -18.68 10.70
CA TYR A 360 27.01 -19.18 11.65
C TYR A 360 26.62 -18.86 13.10
N ARG A 361 26.18 -17.63 13.38
CA ARG A 361 25.84 -17.21 14.75
C ARG A 361 24.61 -17.92 15.33
N LYS A 362 23.58 -18.19 14.52
CA LYS A 362 22.30 -18.78 14.99
C LYS A 362 22.25 -20.30 14.85
N ILE A 363 22.67 -20.83 13.72
CA ILE A 363 22.49 -22.25 13.36
C ILE A 363 23.80 -23.02 13.55
N LYS A 364 24.96 -22.34 13.50
CA LYS A 364 26.33 -22.88 13.60
C LYS A 364 26.74 -23.86 12.49
N VAL A 365 25.77 -24.48 11.81
CA VAL A 365 25.96 -25.37 10.66
C VAL A 365 25.50 -24.65 9.39
N GLY A 366 26.30 -24.72 8.32
CA GLY A 366 25.94 -24.20 6.98
C GLY A 366 26.68 -22.94 6.51
N CYS A 367 27.54 -22.32 7.33
CA CYS A 367 28.44 -21.25 6.90
C CYS A 367 29.60 -21.10 7.90
N SER A 368 30.75 -20.55 7.49
CA SER A 368 31.85 -20.16 8.39
C SER A 368 31.57 -18.82 9.08
N SER A 369 32.38 -18.46 10.08
CA SER A 369 32.13 -17.28 10.93
C SER A 369 31.94 -15.97 10.16
N HIS A 370 32.63 -15.77 9.03
CA HIS A 370 32.63 -14.53 8.23
C HIS A 370 32.51 -13.29 9.10
N GLN A 371 33.65 -12.91 9.70
CA GLN A 371 33.71 -11.80 10.63
C GLN A 371 34.47 -10.63 10.01
N ILE A 372 34.02 -9.42 10.29
CA ILE A 372 34.72 -8.19 9.90
C ILE A 372 34.48 -7.08 10.93
N ARG A 373 35.52 -6.32 11.29
CA ARG A 373 35.40 -5.21 12.25
C ARG A 373 34.67 -4.01 11.65
N ASN A 374 33.95 -3.26 12.48
CA ASN A 374 33.23 -2.05 12.06
C ASN A 374 34.16 -1.01 11.41
N VAL A 375 35.25 -0.67 12.10
CA VAL A 375 36.20 0.36 11.67
C VAL A 375 36.80 0.03 10.30
N VAL A 376 37.12 -1.24 10.06
CA VAL A 376 37.68 -1.70 8.78
C VAL A 376 36.69 -1.49 7.63
N VAL A 377 35.40 -1.77 7.84
CA VAL A 377 34.38 -1.55 6.80
C VAL A 377 34.19 -0.07 6.54
N GLU A 378 34.15 0.75 7.59
CA GLU A 378 33.98 2.21 7.46
C GLU A 378 35.16 2.87 6.75
N GLU A 379 36.39 2.49 7.07
CA GLU A 379 37.61 2.94 6.39
C GLU A 379 37.61 2.55 4.91
N ILE A 380 37.29 1.28 4.59
CA ILE A 380 37.24 0.80 3.21
C ILE A 380 36.14 1.52 2.43
N LEU A 381 34.99 1.79 3.04
CA LEU A 381 33.91 2.53 2.39
C LEU A 381 34.29 3.99 2.13
N LEU A 382 34.88 4.68 3.11
CA LEU A 382 35.38 6.05 2.93
C LEU A 382 36.42 6.14 1.82
N ASP A 383 37.40 5.24 1.84
CA ASP A 383 38.46 5.17 0.82
C ASP A 383 37.86 4.81 -0.55
N SER A 384 36.94 3.84 -0.62
CA SER A 384 36.28 3.46 -1.86
C SER A 384 35.41 4.59 -2.41
N ILE A 385 34.66 5.30 -1.58
CA ILE A 385 33.87 6.47 -1.98
C ILE A 385 34.83 7.54 -2.50
N LYS A 386 35.86 7.95 -1.76
CA LYS A 386 36.84 8.96 -2.19
C LYS A 386 37.54 8.57 -3.49
N LYS A 387 37.97 7.31 -3.64
CA LYS A 387 38.60 6.80 -4.87
C LYS A 387 37.64 6.77 -6.04
N THR A 388 36.39 6.36 -5.82
CA THR A 388 35.34 6.39 -6.85
C THR A 388 35.09 7.84 -7.27
N ILE A 389 34.93 8.76 -6.33
CA ILE A 389 34.79 10.21 -6.60
C ILE A 389 35.98 10.74 -7.42
N THR A 390 37.21 10.42 -7.01
CA THR A 390 38.43 10.90 -7.69
C THR A 390 38.58 10.31 -9.08
N ALA A 391 38.37 9.00 -9.22
CA ALA A 391 38.49 8.27 -10.48
C ALA A 391 37.41 8.69 -11.48
N PHE A 392 36.18 8.95 -11.02
CA PHE A 392 35.09 9.42 -11.87
C PHE A 392 35.16 10.93 -12.18
N ALA A 393 35.65 11.77 -11.25
CA ALA A 393 35.87 13.20 -11.50
C ALA A 393 37.02 13.46 -12.48
N THR A 394 38.02 12.57 -12.54
CA THR A 394 39.08 12.63 -13.57
C THR A 394 38.70 11.92 -14.86
N ASN A 395 37.86 10.88 -14.80
CA ASN A 395 37.43 10.12 -15.96
C ASN A 395 35.92 10.22 -16.18
N HIS A 396 35.40 11.32 -16.72
CA HIS A 396 34.56 11.23 -17.92
C HIS A 396 34.32 12.59 -18.56
N GLU A 397 34.50 12.63 -19.89
CA GLU A 397 33.59 13.36 -20.79
C GLU A 397 33.66 12.99 -22.29
N GLY A 398 34.48 12.04 -22.76
CA GLY A 398 34.35 11.59 -24.17
C GLY A 398 35.56 10.91 -24.84
N GLU A 399 36.71 10.84 -24.18
CA GLU A 399 37.92 10.32 -24.81
C GLU A 399 37.97 8.78 -24.91
N PHE A 400 37.54 8.02 -23.90
CA PHE A 400 37.71 6.56 -23.94
C PHE A 400 36.89 5.88 -25.05
N VAL A 401 35.62 6.29 -25.22
CA VAL A 401 34.75 5.80 -26.30
C VAL A 401 35.24 6.25 -27.67
N ARG A 402 35.77 7.49 -27.79
CA ARG A 402 36.33 8.02 -29.04
C ARG A 402 37.67 7.36 -29.38
N LEU A 403 38.52 7.03 -28.41
CA LEU A 403 39.83 6.42 -28.66
C LEU A 403 39.70 4.99 -29.21
N VAL A 404 38.72 4.22 -28.71
CA VAL A 404 38.49 2.83 -29.14
C VAL A 404 37.75 2.77 -30.49
N THR A 405 36.78 3.64 -30.73
CA THR A 405 36.08 3.71 -32.04
C THR A 405 36.93 4.34 -33.15
N LYS A 406 37.73 5.37 -32.85
CA LYS A 406 38.57 6.06 -33.85
C LYS A 406 39.70 5.19 -34.39
N LYS A 407 40.23 4.24 -33.59
CA LYS A 407 41.29 3.31 -34.03
C LYS A 407 40.75 2.25 -35.01
N SER A 408 39.55 1.73 -34.77
CA SER A 408 38.87 0.77 -35.66
C SER A 408 38.31 1.46 -36.92
N GLN A 409 37.75 2.66 -36.79
CA GLN A 409 37.26 3.44 -37.93
C GLN A 409 38.40 3.88 -38.86
N ALA A 410 39.54 4.31 -38.31
CA ALA A 410 40.73 4.65 -39.11
C ALA A 410 41.35 3.44 -39.82
N ARG A 411 41.20 2.22 -39.26
CA ARG A 411 41.63 0.98 -39.91
C ARG A 411 40.71 0.60 -41.07
N ILE A 412 39.39 0.72 -40.90
CA ILE A 412 38.40 0.49 -41.97
C ILE A 412 38.65 1.43 -43.15
N SER A 413 38.80 2.74 -42.91
CA SER A 413 39.10 3.70 -43.99
C SER A 413 40.46 3.45 -44.68
N LYS A 414 41.43 2.87 -43.97
CA LYS A 414 42.71 2.48 -44.56
C LYS A 414 42.59 1.20 -45.40
N LEU A 415 41.73 0.26 -45.01
CA LEU A 415 41.41 -0.93 -45.80
C LEU A 415 40.62 -0.57 -47.06
N ASP A 416 39.65 0.34 -46.98
CA ASP A 416 38.92 0.87 -48.15
C ASP A 416 39.89 1.48 -49.17
N GLY A 417 40.85 2.28 -48.72
CA GLY A 417 41.88 2.86 -49.59
C GLY A 417 42.86 1.83 -50.19
N ILE A 418 43.09 0.69 -49.52
CA ILE A 418 43.91 -0.40 -50.03
C ILE A 418 43.13 -1.22 -51.07
N ILE A 419 41.84 -1.48 -50.83
CA ILE A 419 40.95 -2.17 -51.77
C ILE A 419 40.79 -1.33 -53.05
N GLN A 420 40.64 0.00 -52.91
CA GLN A 420 40.55 0.90 -54.06
C GLN A 420 41.81 0.85 -54.93
N ARG A 421 43.01 0.88 -54.33
CA ARG A 421 44.27 0.75 -55.07
C ARG A 421 44.48 -0.64 -55.68
N LEU A 422 44.08 -1.70 -54.98
CA LEU A 422 44.11 -3.07 -55.51
C LEU A 422 43.22 -3.20 -56.74
N TYR A 423 42.09 -2.49 -56.78
CA TYR A 423 41.21 -2.45 -57.94
C TYR A 423 41.85 -1.69 -59.11
N GLU A 424 42.50 -0.55 -58.83
CA GLU A 424 43.26 0.24 -59.82
C GLU A 424 44.44 -0.56 -60.41
N ASP A 425 45.24 -1.21 -59.57
CA ASP A 425 46.39 -2.03 -59.99
C ASP A 425 45.99 -3.31 -60.76
N ASN A 426 44.77 -3.83 -60.54
CA ASN A 426 44.21 -4.93 -61.32
C ASN A 426 43.80 -4.49 -62.73
N ILE A 427 43.19 -3.31 -62.86
CA ILE A 427 42.83 -2.72 -64.16
C ILE A 427 44.10 -2.40 -64.99
N GLU A 428 45.18 -2.00 -64.33
CA GLU A 428 46.48 -1.75 -64.96
C GLU A 428 47.27 -3.04 -65.28
N GLY A 429 46.75 -4.23 -64.96
CA GLY A 429 47.33 -5.53 -65.30
C GLY A 429 48.60 -5.91 -64.51
N LYS A 430 48.88 -5.22 -63.38
CA LYS A 430 50.07 -5.48 -62.55
C LYS A 430 49.91 -6.70 -61.63
N ILE A 431 48.69 -7.21 -61.48
CA ILE A 431 48.32 -8.30 -60.57
C ILE A 431 47.49 -9.32 -61.36
N SER A 432 47.66 -10.63 -61.09
CA SER A 432 46.81 -11.66 -61.70
C SER A 432 45.45 -11.77 -61.00
N ASP A 433 44.41 -12.13 -61.75
CA ASP A 433 43.03 -12.25 -61.25
C ASP A 433 42.90 -13.19 -60.05
N GLU A 434 43.64 -14.31 -60.01
CA GLU A 434 43.66 -15.23 -58.87
C GLU A 434 44.20 -14.58 -57.60
N ARG A 435 45.21 -13.71 -57.72
CA ARG A 435 45.86 -13.06 -56.59
C ARG A 435 45.02 -11.89 -56.06
N PHE A 436 44.34 -11.18 -56.96
CA PHE A 436 43.34 -10.17 -56.62
C PHE A 436 42.19 -10.79 -55.84
N SER A 437 41.59 -11.88 -56.35
CA SER A 437 40.46 -12.56 -55.68
C SER A 437 40.79 -13.00 -54.24
N LYS A 438 42.00 -13.52 -54.01
CA LYS A 438 42.44 -13.97 -52.69
C LYS A 438 42.70 -12.81 -51.71
N MET A 439 43.27 -11.70 -52.19
CA MET A 439 43.57 -10.54 -51.35
C MET A 439 42.33 -9.71 -51.03
N SER A 440 41.46 -9.46 -52.01
CA SER A 440 40.21 -8.72 -51.83
C SER A 440 39.30 -9.41 -50.82
N LYS A 441 39.16 -10.74 -50.92
CA LYS A 441 38.37 -11.53 -49.98
C LYS A 441 38.89 -11.43 -48.54
N SER A 442 40.21 -11.49 -48.35
CA SER A 442 40.81 -11.36 -47.01
C SER A 442 40.57 -9.99 -46.38
N TYR A 443 40.56 -8.91 -47.18
CA TYR A 443 40.31 -7.56 -46.68
C TYR A 443 38.81 -7.30 -46.45
N GLU A 444 37.94 -7.84 -47.29
CA GLU A 444 36.48 -7.80 -47.10
C GLU A 444 36.06 -8.56 -45.82
N ASP A 445 36.67 -9.71 -45.54
CA ASP A 445 36.44 -10.47 -44.31
C ASP A 445 36.93 -9.70 -43.06
N GLU A 446 38.09 -9.02 -43.12
CA GLU A 446 38.59 -8.14 -42.05
C GLU A 446 37.65 -6.93 -41.84
N GLN A 447 37.10 -6.36 -42.91
CA GLN A 447 36.16 -5.25 -42.84
C GLN A 447 34.80 -5.66 -42.26
N SER A 448 34.27 -6.80 -42.67
CA SER A 448 33.04 -7.41 -42.15
C SER A 448 33.13 -7.67 -40.64
N THR A 449 34.22 -8.29 -40.20
CA THR A 449 34.45 -8.60 -38.78
C THR A 449 34.61 -7.34 -37.94
N LEU A 450 35.35 -6.34 -38.43
CA LEU A 450 35.50 -5.05 -37.73
C LEU A 450 34.18 -4.27 -37.67
N THR A 451 33.36 -4.30 -38.72
CA THR A 451 32.07 -3.59 -38.75
C THR A 451 31.06 -4.22 -37.80
N THR A 452 31.01 -5.55 -37.77
CA THR A 452 30.18 -6.31 -36.82
C THR A 452 30.60 -6.00 -35.37
N ARG A 453 31.91 -5.96 -35.12
CA ARG A 453 32.46 -5.61 -33.79
C ARG A 453 32.09 -4.19 -33.37
N ILE A 454 32.09 -3.23 -34.30
CA ILE A 454 31.68 -1.84 -34.02
C ILE A 454 30.18 -1.78 -33.71
N ALA A 455 29.33 -2.54 -34.41
CA ALA A 455 27.89 -2.59 -34.14
C ALA A 455 27.57 -3.19 -32.77
N GLU A 456 28.23 -4.30 -32.39
CA GLU A 456 28.13 -4.90 -31.05
C GLU A 456 28.56 -3.92 -29.95
N LEU A 457 29.70 -3.26 -30.14
CA LEU A 457 30.21 -2.27 -29.18
C LEU A 457 29.26 -1.07 -29.07
N LYS A 458 28.67 -0.58 -30.17
CA LYS A 458 27.67 0.50 -30.15
C LYS A 458 26.38 0.09 -29.44
N SER A 459 25.90 -1.13 -29.64
CA SER A 459 24.73 -1.66 -28.93
C SER A 459 25.00 -1.81 -27.43
N THR A 460 26.21 -2.24 -27.06
CA THR A 460 26.63 -2.35 -25.66
C THR A 460 26.70 -0.96 -25.03
N ILE A 461 27.30 0.02 -25.72
CA ILE A 461 27.36 1.42 -25.29
C ILE A 461 25.96 2.03 -25.17
N ALA A 462 25.02 1.72 -26.07
CA ALA A 462 23.65 2.22 -25.97
C ALA A 462 22.93 1.68 -24.72
N SER A 463 23.10 0.39 -24.40
CA SER A 463 22.60 -0.21 -23.16
C SER A 463 23.33 0.30 -21.90
N GLU A 464 24.56 0.79 -22.04
CA GLU A 464 25.30 1.48 -20.99
C GLU A 464 24.95 2.98 -20.90
N ASN A 465 24.46 3.62 -21.97
CA ASN A 465 24.01 5.01 -21.95
C ASN A 465 22.66 5.17 -21.23
N GLU A 466 21.78 4.17 -21.24
CA GLU A 466 20.64 4.13 -20.29
C GLU A 466 21.13 4.04 -18.82
N ARG A 467 22.35 3.53 -18.58
CA ARG A 467 23.04 3.64 -17.27
C ARG A 467 23.78 4.96 -17.10
N SER A 468 24.07 5.71 -18.16
CA SER A 468 24.73 7.02 -18.13
C SER A 468 23.83 8.08 -17.47
N ASP A 469 22.52 8.07 -17.72
CA ASP A 469 21.60 8.99 -17.04
C ASP A 469 21.60 8.78 -15.51
N ASN A 470 21.81 7.54 -15.07
CA ASN A 470 22.00 7.19 -13.66
C ASN A 470 23.41 7.58 -13.17
N THR A 471 24.41 7.57 -14.06
CA THR A 471 25.79 7.98 -13.79
C THR A 471 25.91 9.50 -13.64
N ASP A 472 25.19 10.29 -14.43
CA ASP A 472 25.16 11.75 -14.33
C ASP A 472 24.46 12.23 -13.05
N LYS A 473 23.37 11.55 -12.67
CA LYS A 473 22.71 11.74 -11.36
C LYS A 473 23.63 11.33 -10.20
N PHE A 474 24.32 10.20 -10.32
CA PHE A 474 25.33 9.77 -9.35
C PHE A 474 26.48 10.78 -9.23
N LEU A 475 26.93 11.39 -10.34
CA LEU A 475 27.92 12.45 -10.35
C LEU A 475 27.42 13.74 -9.68
N ALA A 476 26.15 14.10 -9.85
CA ALA A 476 25.53 15.23 -9.14
C ALA A 476 25.48 14.98 -7.61
N LEU A 477 25.13 13.76 -7.21
CA LEU A 477 25.15 13.30 -5.82
C LEU A 477 26.56 13.34 -5.22
N VAL A 478 27.55 12.86 -5.97
CA VAL A 478 28.97 12.94 -5.61
C VAL A 478 29.39 14.39 -5.40
N LYS A 479 29.10 15.28 -6.37
CA LYS A 479 29.47 16.71 -6.33
C LYS A 479 28.94 17.43 -5.09
N LYS A 480 27.74 17.06 -4.62
CA LYS A 480 27.10 17.63 -3.42
C LYS A 480 27.83 17.25 -2.12
N HIS A 481 28.53 16.12 -2.10
CA HIS A 481 29.15 15.55 -0.89
C HIS A 481 30.68 15.47 -0.93
N ILE A 482 31.36 16.14 -1.88
CA ILE A 482 32.82 16.08 -2.09
C ILE A 482 33.64 16.45 -0.83
N ASN A 483 33.14 17.35 0.01
CA ASN A 483 33.89 17.91 1.15
C ASN A 483 33.51 17.34 2.52
N THR A 484 32.72 16.25 2.60
CA THR A 484 32.38 15.68 3.91
C THR A 484 33.49 14.75 4.42
N GLU A 485 34.08 15.11 5.57
CA GLU A 485 35.09 14.28 6.24
C GLU A 485 34.48 13.08 6.98
N GLU A 486 33.19 13.14 7.32
CA GLU A 486 32.48 12.12 8.09
C GLU A 486 31.51 11.27 7.25
N LEU A 487 31.54 9.97 7.49
CA LEU A 487 30.66 8.98 6.84
C LEU A 487 29.28 9.00 7.52
N THR A 488 28.37 9.85 7.02
CA THR A 488 27.00 9.92 7.56
C THR A 488 26.11 8.76 7.06
N ALA A 489 25.09 8.41 7.85
CA ALA A 489 24.19 7.31 7.51
C ALA A 489 23.38 7.52 6.23
N GLY A 490 23.01 8.77 5.94
CA GLY A 490 22.36 9.14 4.67
C GLY A 490 23.28 8.86 3.48
N LEU A 491 24.53 9.33 3.56
CA LEU A 491 25.53 9.15 2.50
C LEU A 491 25.74 7.67 2.15
N ILE A 492 25.99 6.80 3.13
CA ILE A 492 26.22 5.37 2.82
C ILE A 492 25.01 4.76 2.12
N ARG A 493 23.79 5.07 2.56
CA ARG A 493 22.57 4.44 2.01
C ARG A 493 22.20 4.96 0.63
N GLU A 494 22.58 6.20 0.34
CA GLU A 494 22.43 6.82 -0.97
C GLU A 494 23.40 6.19 -1.98
N PHE A 495 24.64 5.93 -1.58
CA PHE A 495 25.68 5.39 -2.46
C PHE A 495 25.71 3.85 -2.55
N VAL A 496 25.52 3.16 -1.43
CA VAL A 496 25.76 1.70 -1.29
C VAL A 496 24.45 0.93 -1.19
N GLU A 497 24.29 -0.05 -2.06
CA GLU A 497 23.16 -0.98 -2.06
C GLU A 497 23.40 -2.16 -1.11
N LYS A 498 24.52 -2.86 -1.29
CA LYS A 498 24.87 -4.07 -0.55
C LYS A 498 26.39 -4.21 -0.45
N ILE A 499 26.87 -4.76 0.66
CA ILE A 499 28.28 -5.07 0.88
C ILE A 499 28.41 -6.56 1.13
N PHE A 500 29.10 -7.28 0.24
CA PHE A 500 29.40 -8.70 0.39
C PHE A 500 30.76 -8.89 1.04
N VAL A 501 30.78 -9.64 2.14
CA VAL A 501 32.00 -9.99 2.87
C VAL A 501 32.34 -11.46 2.58
N TYR A 502 33.54 -11.68 2.05
CA TYR A 502 34.08 -13.01 1.78
C TYR A 502 34.82 -13.56 3.01
N ASN A 503 35.11 -14.86 2.96
CA ASN A 503 35.86 -15.51 4.01
C ASN A 503 37.30 -14.97 4.08
N THR A 504 37.92 -15.07 5.25
CA THR A 504 39.31 -14.66 5.42
C THR A 504 40.23 -15.73 4.84
N GLU A 505 41.11 -15.34 3.93
CA GLU A 505 42.13 -16.20 3.33
C GLU A 505 43.51 -15.83 3.88
N ARG A 506 44.43 -16.80 3.90
CA ARG A 506 45.84 -16.57 4.24
C ARG A 506 46.66 -16.61 2.96
N VAL A 507 47.16 -15.45 2.54
CA VAL A 507 48.09 -15.31 1.41
C VAL A 507 49.39 -14.77 1.99
N ASP A 508 50.50 -15.46 1.73
CA ASP A 508 51.85 -15.09 2.19
C ASP A 508 51.96 -14.80 3.71
N GLY A 509 51.30 -15.62 4.52
CA GLY A 509 51.32 -15.52 5.99
C GLY A 509 50.47 -14.39 6.57
N LYS A 510 49.83 -13.56 5.74
CA LYS A 510 48.94 -12.47 6.16
C LYS A 510 47.47 -12.84 5.95
N LYS A 511 46.61 -12.38 6.86
CA LYS A 511 45.16 -12.51 6.70
C LYS A 511 44.68 -11.47 5.70
N VAL A 512 44.06 -11.93 4.62
CA VAL A 512 43.45 -11.09 3.59
C VAL A 512 41.96 -11.40 3.55
N GLN A 513 41.14 -10.37 3.46
CA GLN A 513 39.68 -10.52 3.36
C GLN A 513 39.16 -9.67 2.21
N ARG A 514 38.46 -10.30 1.28
CA ARG A 514 37.85 -9.61 0.13
C ARG A 514 36.48 -9.05 0.52
N ILE A 515 36.18 -7.85 0.02
CA ILE A 515 34.87 -7.22 0.14
C ILE A 515 34.43 -6.80 -1.25
N LYS A 516 33.15 -7.01 -1.58
CA LYS A 516 32.52 -6.53 -2.82
C LYS A 516 31.40 -5.56 -2.47
N ILE A 517 31.50 -4.33 -2.95
CA ILE A 517 30.51 -3.27 -2.73
C ILE A 517 29.63 -3.17 -3.99
N ILE A 518 28.32 -3.20 -3.80
CA ILE A 518 27.32 -2.95 -4.85
C ILE A 518 26.79 -1.53 -4.64
N TRP A 519 26.85 -0.70 -5.68
CA TRP A 519 26.44 0.71 -5.63
C TRP A 519 25.04 0.89 -6.20
N ASN A 520 24.23 1.82 -5.66
CA ASN A 520 22.82 2.03 -6.03
C ASN A 520 22.62 2.42 -7.52
N SER A 521 23.64 2.95 -8.21
CA SER A 521 23.51 3.49 -9.58
C SER A 521 24.39 2.82 -10.64
N ILE A 522 25.48 2.15 -10.23
CA ILE A 522 26.52 1.62 -11.15
C ILE A 522 26.60 0.08 -11.07
N GLY A 523 25.91 -0.54 -10.11
CA GLY A 523 26.01 -1.99 -9.86
C GLY A 523 27.36 -2.37 -9.22
N ALA A 524 27.87 -3.56 -9.52
CA ALA A 524 29.12 -4.06 -8.95
C ALA A 524 30.33 -3.42 -9.63
N PHE A 525 30.83 -2.30 -9.08
CA PHE A 525 32.14 -1.76 -9.47
C PHE A 525 33.23 -2.39 -8.58
N GLU A 526 34.13 -3.16 -9.18
CA GLU A 526 35.30 -3.66 -8.48
C GLU A 526 36.35 -2.54 -8.38
N VAL A 527 36.37 -1.87 -7.24
CA VAL A 527 37.48 -0.98 -6.90
C VAL A 527 38.75 -1.83 -6.80
N PRO A 528 39.88 -1.42 -7.39
CA PRO A 528 41.15 -2.15 -7.30
C PRO A 528 41.46 -2.49 -5.84
N THR A 529 41.62 -3.79 -5.58
CA THR A 529 41.67 -4.39 -4.26
C THR A 529 42.69 -3.70 -3.36
N THR A 530 42.23 -2.87 -2.42
CA THR A 530 43.10 -2.40 -1.33
C THR A 530 43.26 -3.58 -0.37
N THR A 531 44.36 -4.33 -0.52
CA THR A 531 44.72 -5.42 0.39
C THR A 531 44.94 -4.85 1.79
N TYR A 532 44.02 -5.11 2.72
CA TYR A 532 44.17 -4.71 4.12
C TYR A 532 45.03 -5.74 4.85
N ASN A 533 46.17 -5.30 5.38
CA ASN A 533 47.01 -6.09 6.26
C ASN A 533 46.59 -5.80 7.70
N GLU A 534 45.90 -6.73 8.37
CA GLU A 534 45.77 -6.69 9.83
C GLU A 534 47.17 -6.84 10.44
N LYS A 535 47.82 -5.73 10.81
CA LYS A 535 48.95 -5.78 11.73
C LYS A 535 48.43 -6.28 13.08
N SER A 536 49.02 -7.36 13.55
CA SER A 536 48.79 -7.91 14.88
C SER A 536 49.25 -6.89 15.93
N ALA A 537 48.33 -6.50 16.80
CA ALA A 537 48.61 -5.96 18.14
C ALA A 537 47.71 -6.71 19.12
#